data_AF-A0A2S9GBI1-F1
#
_entry.id   AF-A0A2S9GBI1-F1
#
_cell.length_a   1.000
_cell.length_b   1.000
_cell.length_c   1.000
_cell.angle_alpha   90.00
_cell.angle_beta   90.00
_cell.angle_gamma   90.00
#
_symmetry.space_group_name_H-M   'P 1'
#
loop_
_entity.id
_entity.type
_entity.pdbx_description
1 polymer ?
#
loop_
_entity_poly.entity_id
_entity_poly.type
_entity_poly.pdbx_seq_one_letter_code
_entity_poly.pdbx_strand_id
1 'polypeptide(L)'
;HTGTIPVDRKAGAGAYAAAVESLRRGEIVGVYPEATISRSFEPKEFKTGAVRMAKEAQVPIVPVIVWGAQRLWTKDHPKALGRRK
;
A
#
# COMPACT_ATOMS: atom_id res chain seq x y z
N HIS A 1 -4.55 -19.02 3.70
CA HIS A 1 -5.07 -17.87 2.93
C HIS A 1 -4.24 -16.63 3.27
N THR A 2 -3.75 -15.88 2.28
CA THR A 2 -2.72 -14.84 2.44
C THR A 2 -3.24 -13.48 2.91
N GLY A 3 -4.57 -13.29 3.04
CA GLY A 3 -5.19 -12.02 3.44
C GLY A 3 -5.11 -10.90 2.39
N THR A 4 -4.60 -11.18 1.19
CA THR A 4 -4.40 -10.19 0.13
C THR A 4 -5.64 -10.04 -0.74
N ILE A 5 -6.03 -8.80 -1.04
CA ILE A 5 -7.06 -8.50 -2.05
C ILE A 5 -6.37 -8.49 -3.43
N PRO A 6 -6.68 -9.45 -4.32
CA PRO A 6 -6.05 -9.50 -5.64
C PRO A 6 -6.47 -8.28 -6.47
N VAL A 7 -5.47 -7.60 -7.06
CA VAL A 7 -5.69 -6.41 -7.88
C VAL A 7 -5.26 -6.69 -9.30
N ASP A 8 -6.22 -6.67 -10.23
CA ASP A 8 -5.88 -6.52 -11.65
C ASP A 8 -5.56 -5.06 -11.94
N ARG A 9 -4.32 -4.80 -12.37
CA ARG A 9 -3.85 -3.46 -12.75
C ARG A 9 -4.55 -2.90 -14.00
N LYS A 10 -5.18 -3.76 -14.80
CA LYS A 10 -5.97 -3.39 -15.98
C LYS A 10 -7.46 -3.24 -15.68
N ALA A 11 -7.95 -3.86 -14.60
CA ALA A 11 -9.36 -3.87 -14.21
C ALA A 11 -9.53 -3.72 -12.68
N GLY A 12 -9.12 -2.57 -12.14
CA GLY A 12 -9.05 -2.33 -10.69
C GLY A 12 -10.39 -2.21 -9.94
N ALA A 13 -11.53 -2.20 -10.65
CA ALA A 13 -12.85 -2.01 -10.05
C ALA A 13 -13.25 -3.14 -9.08
N GLY A 14 -12.92 -4.40 -9.42
CA GLY A 14 -13.23 -5.55 -8.55
C GLY A 14 -12.49 -5.51 -7.22
N ALA A 15 -11.21 -5.11 -7.24
CA ALA A 15 -10.41 -4.97 -6.03
C ALA A 15 -10.92 -3.84 -5.12
N TYR A 16 -11.39 -2.74 -5.71
CA TYR A 16 -11.97 -1.63 -4.95
C TYR A 16 -13.22 -2.08 -4.19
N ALA A 17 -14.15 -2.76 -4.85
CA ALA A 17 -15.38 -3.25 -4.22
C ALA A 17 -15.08 -4.21 -3.07
N ALA A 18 -14.16 -5.18 -3.28
CA ALA A 18 -13.75 -6.12 -2.25
C ALA A 18 -13.12 -5.43 -1.03
N ALA A 19 -12.30 -4.38 -1.25
CA ALA A 19 -11.71 -3.61 -0.17
C ALA A 19 -12.74 -2.82 0.64
N VAL A 20 -13.74 -2.21 -0.02
CA VAL A 20 -14.85 -1.53 0.68
C VAL A 20 -15.63 -2.50 1.53
N GLU A 21 -15.94 -3.69 1.02
CA GLU A 21 -16.62 -4.72 1.81
C GLU A 21 -15.81 -5.19 3.01
N SER A 22 -14.51 -5.45 2.84
CA SER A 22 -13.60 -5.79 3.95
C SER A 22 -13.61 -4.71 5.03
N LEU A 23 -13.50 -3.44 4.66
CA LEU A 23 -13.56 -2.33 5.61
C LEU A 23 -14.91 -2.28 6.35
N ARG A 24 -16.03 -2.51 5.65
CA ARG A 24 -17.37 -2.58 6.28
C ARG A 24 -17.51 -3.74 7.26
N ARG A 25 -16.79 -4.85 7.05
CA ARG A 25 -16.72 -5.98 7.99
C ARG A 25 -15.82 -5.70 9.21
N GLY A 26 -15.20 -4.52 9.28
CA GLY A 26 -14.26 -4.16 10.35
C GLY A 26 -12.85 -4.71 10.15
N GLU A 27 -12.51 -5.19 8.94
CA GLU A 27 -11.16 -5.62 8.62
C GLU A 27 -10.25 -4.42 8.34
N ILE A 28 -8.95 -4.60 8.55
CA ILE A 28 -7.93 -3.60 8.22
C ILE A 28 -7.45 -3.84 6.79
N VAL A 29 -7.56 -2.82 5.93
CA VAL A 29 -7.01 -2.84 4.57
C VAL A 29 -5.79 -1.92 4.50
N GLY A 30 -4.63 -2.50 4.25
CA GLY A 30 -3.39 -1.76 3.98
C GLY A 30 -3.29 -1.32 2.54
N VAL A 31 -3.02 -0.03 2.30
CA VAL A 31 -2.88 0.54 0.95
C VAL A 31 -1.54 1.27 0.85
N TYR A 32 -0.78 0.99 -0.21
CA TYR A 32 0.36 1.80 -0.63
C TYR A 32 -0.10 2.75 -1.74
N PRO A 33 -0.47 4.00 -1.42
CA PRO A 33 -1.11 4.91 -2.38
C PRO A 33 -0.16 5.39 -3.49
N GLU A 34 1.14 5.11 -3.35
CA GLU A 34 2.21 5.58 -4.23
C GLU A 34 2.35 4.77 -5.55
N ALA A 35 1.54 3.72 -5.76
CA ALA A 35 1.50 2.83 -6.93
C ALA A 35 2.81 2.09 -7.30
N THR A 36 3.96 2.52 -6.79
CA THR A 36 5.28 1.89 -6.89
C THR A 36 6.16 2.37 -5.74
N ILE A 37 7.21 1.61 -5.43
CA ILE A 37 8.26 2.04 -4.48
C ILE A 37 8.91 3.32 -5.00
N SER A 38 9.03 4.33 -4.15
CA SER A 38 9.74 5.57 -4.49
C SER A 38 11.21 5.30 -4.82
N ARG A 39 11.75 6.05 -5.79
CA ARG A 39 13.18 6.06 -6.11
C ARG A 39 13.88 7.27 -5.48
N SER A 40 13.11 8.30 -5.11
CA SER A 40 13.56 9.45 -4.34
C SER A 40 13.31 9.18 -2.85
N PHE A 41 14.04 9.85 -1.97
CA PHE A 41 13.78 9.81 -0.52
C PHE A 41 12.49 10.56 -0.13
N GLU A 42 11.60 10.80 -1.08
CA GLU A 42 10.38 11.59 -0.96
C GLU A 42 9.17 10.77 -1.44
N PRO A 43 8.01 10.88 -0.77
CA PRO A 43 6.78 10.26 -1.25
C PRO A 43 6.35 10.87 -2.60
N LYS A 44 6.02 10.04 -3.59
CA LYS A 44 5.35 10.50 -4.81
C LYS A 44 3.89 10.86 -4.56
N GLU A 45 3.26 11.39 -5.59
CA GLU A 45 1.84 11.69 -5.60
C GLU A 45 0.97 10.47 -5.24
N PHE A 46 0.04 10.69 -4.33
CA PHE A 46 -0.85 9.65 -3.83
C PHE A 46 -2.08 9.50 -4.72
N LYS A 47 -2.40 8.26 -5.09
CA LYS A 47 -3.68 7.94 -5.71
C LYS A 47 -4.82 8.07 -4.70
N THR A 48 -5.97 8.55 -5.16
CA THR A 48 -7.14 8.85 -4.31
C THR A 48 -7.93 7.62 -3.86
N GLY A 49 -7.58 6.41 -4.33
CA GLY A 49 -8.33 5.18 -4.06
C GLY A 49 -8.54 4.91 -2.57
N ALA A 50 -7.51 5.08 -1.75
CA ALA A 50 -7.60 4.88 -0.30
C ALA A 50 -8.65 5.79 0.36
N VAL A 51 -8.66 7.07 -0.02
CA VAL A 51 -9.61 8.06 0.50
C VAL A 51 -11.04 7.76 0.07
N ARG A 52 -11.21 7.35 -1.20
CA ARG A 52 -12.52 6.97 -1.74
C ARG A 52 -13.10 5.75 -1.02
N MET A 53 -12.28 4.71 -0.81
CA MET A 53 -12.68 3.51 -0.07
C MET A 53 -13.08 3.84 1.38
N ALA A 54 -12.26 4.62 2.10
CA ALA A 54 -12.54 4.99 3.48
C ALA A 54 -13.84 5.81 3.61
N LYS A 55 -14.05 6.78 2.70
CA LYS A 55 -15.28 7.57 2.63
C LYS A 55 -16.50 6.68 2.36
N GLU A 56 -16.40 5.73 1.45
CA GLU A 56 -17.52 4.85 1.08
C GLU A 56 -17.85 3.80 2.16
N ALA A 57 -16.84 3.32 2.89
CA ALA A 57 -17.00 2.40 4.00
C ALA A 57 -17.33 3.10 5.33
N GLN A 58 -17.25 4.44 5.39
CA GLN A 58 -17.44 5.25 6.62
C GLN A 58 -16.48 4.84 7.74
N VAL A 59 -15.21 4.61 7.38
CA VAL A 59 -14.13 4.23 8.32
C VAL A 59 -13.02 5.28 8.34
N PRO A 60 -12.28 5.42 9.45
CA PRO A 60 -11.16 6.35 9.53
C PRO A 60 -9.97 5.88 8.68
N ILE A 61 -9.13 6.83 8.29
CA ILE A 61 -7.80 6.55 7.71
C ILE A 61 -6.76 6.72 8.81
N VAL A 62 -5.88 5.73 8.94
CA VAL A 62 -4.69 5.81 9.79
C VAL A 62 -3.46 5.98 8.89
N PRO A 63 -2.84 7.17 8.84
CA PRO A 63 -1.62 7.37 8.08
C PRO A 63 -0.45 6.60 8.71
N VAL A 64 0.30 5.85 7.90
CA VAL A 64 1.48 5.09 8.33
C VAL A 64 2.62 5.35 7.37
N ILE A 65 3.82 5.57 7.91
CA ILE A 65 5.05 5.77 7.15
C ILE A 65 6.07 4.72 7.56
N VAL A 66 6.67 4.08 6.57
CA VAL A 66 7.84 3.20 6.78
C VAL A 66 9.08 3.98 6.34
N TRP A 67 10.01 4.22 7.27
CA TRP A 67 11.24 4.95 7.00
C TRP A 67 12.47 4.13 7.44
N GLY A 68 13.53 4.18 6.65
CA GLY A 68 14.80 3.49 6.90
C GLY A 68 14.95 2.18 6.11
N ALA A 69 13.85 1.53 5.73
CA ALA A 69 13.87 0.32 4.90
C ALA A 69 14.59 0.54 3.55
N GLN A 70 14.40 1.72 2.96
CA GLN A 70 15.09 2.14 1.73
C GLN A 70 16.61 2.23 1.87
N ARG A 71 17.16 2.32 3.10
CA ARG A 71 18.61 2.35 3.35
C ARG A 71 19.22 0.95 3.41
N LEU A 72 18.38 -0.06 3.64
CA LEU A 72 18.80 -1.46 3.72
C LEU A 72 18.79 -2.08 2.32
N TRP A 73 17.68 -1.94 1.61
CA TRP A 73 17.53 -2.51 0.27
C TRP A 73 16.38 -1.82 -0.47
N THR A 74 16.64 -1.40 -1.70
CA THR A 74 15.70 -0.66 -2.56
C THR A 74 15.54 -1.41 -3.89
N LYS A 75 14.46 -1.09 -4.63
CA LYS A 75 14.17 -1.70 -5.93
C LYS A 75 15.36 -1.47 -6.88
N ASP A 76 15.77 -2.54 -7.58
CA ASP A 76 16.90 -2.57 -8.52
C ASP A 76 18.30 -2.48 -7.87
N HIS A 77 18.44 -2.55 -6.53
CA HIS A 77 19.74 -2.64 -5.88
C HIS A 77 20.17 -4.09 -5.58
N PRO A 78 21.46 -4.44 -5.73
CA PRO A 78 21.96 -5.77 -5.37
C PRO A 78 21.76 -6.04 -3.87
N LYS A 79 21.32 -7.26 -3.54
CA LYS A 79 21.08 -7.69 -2.15
C LYS A 79 22.41 -7.80 -1.41
N ALA A 80 22.67 -6.87 -0.49
CA ALA A 80 23.79 -6.96 0.44
C ALA A 80 23.26 -7.14 1.88
N LEU A 81 22.55 -8.26 2.12
CA LEU A 81 21.90 -8.58 3.42
C LEU A 81 22.88 -9.18 4.44
N GLY A 82 24.10 -8.65 4.50
CA GLY A 82 25.14 -9.05 5.47
C GLY A 82 25.25 -8.07 6.64
N ARG A 83 25.92 -8.48 7.72
CA ARG A 83 26.21 -7.61 8.87
C ARG A 83 27.26 -6.58 8.44
N ARG A 84 26.87 -5.30 8.31
CA ARG A 84 27.87 -4.20 8.26
C ARG A 84 28.53 -4.13 9.64
N LYS A 85 29.86 -4.26 9.67
CA LYS A 85 30.67 -3.92 10.85
C LYS A 85 30.62 -2.42 11.10
#